data_AF-A0A840SKJ4-F1
#
_entry.id   AF-A0A840SKJ4-F1
#
_cell.length_a   1.000
_cell.length_b   1.000
_cell.length_c   1.000
_cell.angle_alpha   90.00
_cell.angle_beta   90.00
_cell.angle_gamma   90.00
#
_symmetry.space_group_name_H-M   'P 1'
#
loop_
_entity.id
_entity.type
_entity.pdbx_description
1 polymer ?
#
loop_
_entity_poly.entity_id
_entity_poly.type
_entity_poly.pdbx_seq_one_letter_code
_entity_poly.pdbx_strand_id
1 'polypeptide(L)'
;MLKFLINHPALTICSASLFIFICTFIYYLIKINGLKKNLLLQGKLPSKKTSSYTGSIILSFAVEVLPFLIPLRIFVLTIICACGILGEIIIFRERISTL
;
A
#
# COMPACT_ATOMS: atom_id res chain seq x y z
N MET A 1 18.17 28.26 -13.10
CA MET A 1 16.81 28.72 -13.43
C MET A 1 15.84 27.58 -13.07
N LEU A 2 15.61 27.42 -11.78
CA LEU A 2 14.87 26.32 -11.16
C LEU A 2 13.37 26.65 -11.26
N LYS A 3 12.79 26.50 -12.46
CA LYS A 3 11.32 26.53 -12.61
C LYS A 3 10.80 25.24 -11.97
N PHE A 4 10.60 25.31 -10.65
CA PHE A 4 9.53 24.61 -9.93
C PHE A 4 8.20 25.00 -10.60
N LEU A 5 7.97 24.49 -11.81
CA LEU A 5 6.62 24.39 -12.32
C LEU A 5 6.01 23.29 -11.47
N ILE A 6 5.28 23.71 -10.44
CA ILE A 6 4.35 22.85 -9.71
C ILE A 6 3.50 22.19 -10.80
N ASN A 7 3.86 20.95 -11.15
CA ASN A 7 3.10 20.14 -12.09
C ASN A 7 1.86 19.74 -11.31
N HIS A 8 0.88 20.64 -11.24
CA HIS A 8 -0.45 20.41 -10.66
C HIS A 8 -0.98 19.01 -10.98
N PRO A 9 -0.90 18.49 -12.22
CA PRO A 9 -1.34 17.12 -12.51
C PRO A 9 -0.51 16.03 -11.80
N ALA A 10 0.80 16.20 -11.62
CA ALA A 10 1.62 15.22 -10.90
C ALA A 10 1.30 15.22 -9.40
N LEU A 11 1.12 16.40 -8.81
CA LEU A 11 0.73 16.55 -7.40
C LEU A 11 -0.66 15.97 -7.11
N THR A 12 -1.62 16.17 -8.00
CA THR A 12 -2.97 15.58 -7.85
C THR A 12 -2.92 14.06 -7.98
N ILE A 13 -2.15 13.51 -8.92
CA ILE A 13 -2.01 12.05 -9.07
C ILE A 13 -1.33 11.44 -7.84
N CYS A 14 -0.21 12.00 -7.38
CA CYS A 14 0.49 11.49 -6.20
C CYS A 14 -0.37 11.55 -4.94
N SER A 15 -1.08 12.67 -4.71
CA SER A 15 -1.95 12.81 -3.54
C SER A 15 -3.17 11.88 -3.60
N ALA A 16 -3.81 11.73 -4.77
CA ALA A 16 -4.90 10.79 -4.97
C ALA A 16 -4.44 9.33 -4.79
N SER A 17 -3.27 8.98 -5.31
CA SER A 17 -2.70 7.64 -5.17
C SER A 17 -2.36 7.32 -3.72
N LEU A 18 -1.71 8.25 -3.01
CA LEU A 18 -1.42 8.12 -1.59
C LEU A 18 -2.70 7.96 -0.75
N PHE A 19 -3.75 8.70 -1.10
CA PHE A 19 -5.06 8.55 -0.44
C PHE A 19 -5.64 7.14 -0.67
N ILE A 20 -5.62 6.64 -1.90
CA ILE A 20 -6.08 5.28 -2.23
C ILE A 20 -5.25 4.22 -1.50
N PHE A 21 -3.93 4.38 -1.43
CA PHE A 21 -3.02 3.51 -0.68
C PHE A 21 -3.42 3.47 0.79
N ILE A 22 -3.56 4.63 1.45
CA ILE A 22 -3.97 4.71 2.86
C ILE A 22 -5.35 4.08 3.10
N CYS A 23 -6.32 4.35 2.22
CA CYS A 23 -7.65 3.74 2.32
C CYS A 23 -7.59 2.22 2.20
N THR A 24 -6.78 1.71 1.27
CA THR A 24 -6.56 0.27 1.05
C THR A 24 -5.92 -0.35 2.28
N PHE A 25 -4.87 0.28 2.82
CA PHE A 25 -4.20 -0.11 4.05
C PHE A 25 -5.18 -0.28 5.22
N ILE A 26 -5.99 0.75 5.48
CA ILE A 26 -6.96 0.77 6.58
C ILE A 26 -8.03 -0.30 6.38
N TYR A 27 -8.59 -0.41 5.17
CA TYR A 27 -9.60 -1.42 4.84
C TYR A 27 -9.10 -2.84 5.13
N TYR A 28 -7.88 -3.17 4.67
CA TYR A 28 -7.33 -4.50 4.89
C TYR A 28 -6.91 -4.76 6.34
N LEU A 29 -6.44 -3.75 7.07
CA LEU A 29 -6.19 -3.88 8.51
C LEU A 29 -7.48 -4.23 9.27
N ILE A 30 -8.58 -3.52 9.00
CA ILE A 30 -9.88 -3.81 9.61
C ILE A 30 -10.31 -5.24 9.27
N LYS A 31 -10.20 -5.62 8.00
CA LYS A 31 -10.57 -6.97 7.52
C LYS A 31 -9.75 -8.07 8.20
N ILE A 32 -8.43 -7.90 8.30
CA ILE A 32 -7.53 -8.87 8.95
C ILE A 32 -7.84 -8.98 10.45
N ASN A 33 -8.07 -7.85 11.12
CA ASN A 33 -8.41 -7.86 12.55
C ASN A 33 -9.76 -8.56 12.79
N GLY A 34 -10.74 -8.34 11.92
CA GLY A 34 -12.02 -9.06 11.94
C GLY A 34 -11.85 -10.57 11.74
N LEU A 35 -11.04 -10.99 10.76
CA LEU A 35 -10.74 -12.41 10.52
C LEU A 35 -10.03 -13.06 11.69
N LYS A 36 -9.01 -12.41 12.27
CA LYS A 36 -8.33 -12.88 13.49
C LYS A 36 -9.30 -13.06 14.65
N LYS A 37 -10.20 -12.10 14.87
CA LYS A 37 -11.20 -12.18 15.94
C LYS A 37 -12.15 -13.36 15.70
N ASN A 38 -12.60 -13.58 14.47
CA ASN A 38 -13.46 -14.71 14.12
C ASN A 38 -12.75 -16.07 14.31
N LEU A 39 -11.46 -16.18 13.97
CA LEU A 39 -10.68 -17.39 14.21
C LEU A 39 -10.54 -17.69 15.70
N LEU A 40 -10.27 -16.67 16.51
CA LEU A 40 -10.21 -16.79 17.98
C LEU A 40 -11.56 -17.21 18.57
N LEU A 41 -12.68 -16.66 18.07
CA LEU A 41 -14.03 -17.07 18.47
C LEU A 41 -14.34 -18.53 18.09
N GLN A 42 -13.73 -19.04 17.02
CA GLN A 42 -13.83 -20.45 16.61
C GLN A 42 -12.85 -21.37 17.35
N GLY A 43 -12.09 -20.86 18.32
CA GLY A 43 -11.06 -21.63 19.04
C GLY A 43 -9.86 -22.02 18.16
N LYS A 44 -9.71 -21.42 16.98
CA LYS A 44 -8.59 -21.65 16.06
C LYS A 44 -7.50 -20.61 16.31
N LEU A 45 -6.26 -21.09 16.47
CA LEU A 45 -5.10 -20.21 16.54
C LEU A 45 -4.77 -19.70 15.13
N PRO A 46 -4.63 -18.37 14.94
CA PRO A 46 -4.17 -17.84 13.66
C PRO A 46 -2.78 -18.38 13.36
N SER A 47 -2.57 -18.83 12.12
CA SER A 47 -1.26 -19.32 11.69
C SER A 47 -0.19 -18.25 11.92
N LYS A 48 0.81 -18.60 12.74
CA LYS A 48 1.97 -17.74 13.05
C LYS A 48 2.98 -17.78 11.90
N LYS A 49 2.52 -17.62 10.66
CA LYS A 49 3.44 -17.45 9.54
C LYS A 49 4.05 -16.05 9.66
N THR A 50 5.30 -16.05 10.11
CA THR A 50 6.21 -14.91 10.26
C THR A 50 6.76 -14.47 8.90
N SER A 51 5.92 -14.40 7.85
CA SER A 51 6.39 -13.72 6.65
C SER A 51 6.61 -12.25 7.01
N SER A 52 7.71 -11.68 6.52
CA SER A 52 8.09 -10.27 6.68
C SER A 52 7.13 -9.34 5.91
N TYR A 53 5.83 -9.50 6.15
CA TYR A 53 4.73 -8.72 5.59
C TYR A 53 4.92 -7.22 5.88
N THR A 54 5.45 -6.90 7.06
CA THR A 54 5.83 -5.53 7.42
C THR A 54 6.91 -4.99 6.49
N GLY A 55 7.93 -5.79 6.15
CA GLY A 55 8.98 -5.40 5.21
C GLY A 55 8.42 -5.12 3.81
N SER A 56 7.52 -5.98 3.33
CA SER A 56 6.87 -5.78 2.02
C SER A 56 5.99 -4.54 1.99
N ILE A 57 5.26 -4.22 3.07
CA ILE A 57 4.47 -2.98 3.15
C ILE A 57 5.37 -1.75 3.18
N ILE A 58 6.45 -1.78 3.98
CA ILE A 58 7.40 -0.67 4.03
C ILE A 58 7.98 -0.41 2.64
N LEU A 59 8.27 -1.49 1.89
CA LEU A 59 8.73 -1.38 0.51
C LEU A 59 7.65 -0.78 -0.39
N SER A 60 6.39 -1.25 -0.33
CA SER A 60 5.28 -0.67 -1.09
C SER A 60 5.06 0.81 -0.78
N PHE A 61 5.16 1.20 0.49
CA PHE A 61 5.09 2.60 0.92
C PHE A 61 6.27 3.42 0.39
N ALA A 62 7.49 2.89 0.40
CA ALA A 62 8.65 3.56 -0.16
C ALA A 62 8.51 3.79 -1.67
N VAL A 63 7.96 2.80 -2.40
CA VAL A 63 7.63 2.93 -3.83
C VAL A 63 6.56 4.01 -4.04
N GLU A 64 5.54 4.08 -3.20
CA GLU A 64 4.46 5.07 -3.28
C GLU A 64 4.94 6.51 -2.99
N VAL A 65 5.92 6.66 -2.09
CA VAL A 65 6.49 7.98 -1.71
C VAL A 65 7.57 8.45 -2.69
N LEU A 66 8.21 7.53 -3.42
CA LEU A 66 9.29 7.85 -4.37
C LEU A 66 8.97 8.99 -5.36
N PRO A 67 7.75 9.08 -5.95
CA PRO A 67 7.40 10.15 -6.88
C PRO A 67 7.28 11.54 -6.23
N PHE A 68 7.18 11.63 -4.90
CA PHE A 68 7.24 12.92 -4.18
C PHE A 68 8.67 13.43 -4.02
N LEU A 69 9.65 12.53 -4.04
CA LEU A 69 11.08 12.86 -3.86
C LEU A 69 11.79 13.14 -5.18
N ILE A 70 11.37 12.48 -6.26
CA ILE A 70 12.03 12.55 -7.57
C ILE A 70 11.03 13.03 -8.62
N PRO A 71 11.31 14.14 -9.33
CA PRO A 71 10.45 14.60 -10.42
C PRO A 71 10.53 13.62 -11.60
N LEU A 72 9.53 12.76 -11.72
CA LEU A 72 9.38 11.77 -12.79
C LEU A 72 8.39 12.28 -13.85
N ARG A 73 8.48 11.72 -15.07
CA ARG A 73 7.45 11.93 -16.08
C ARG A 73 6.13 11.33 -15.60
N ILE A 74 5.01 12.00 -15.88
CA ILE A 74 3.66 11.63 -15.43
C ILE A 74 3.35 10.15 -15.66
N PHE A 75 3.68 9.62 -16.85
CA PHE A 75 3.46 8.20 -17.16
C PHE A 75 4.18 7.24 -16.20
N VAL A 76 5.44 7.53 -15.88
CA VAL A 76 6.25 6.71 -14.96
C VAL A 76 5.70 6.82 -13.54
N LEU A 77 5.28 8.01 -13.14
CA LEU A 77 4.65 8.27 -11.85
C LEU A 77 3.37 7.45 -11.67
N THR A 78 2.47 7.45 -12.67
CA THR A 78 1.24 6.66 -12.61
C THR A 78 1.50 5.16 -12.50
N ILE A 79 2.52 4.64 -13.21
CA ILE A 79 2.91 3.23 -13.12
C ILE A 79 3.42 2.91 -11.71
N ILE A 80 4.32 3.73 -11.15
CA ILE A 80 4.90 3.52 -9.83
C ILE A 80 3.82 3.52 -8.74
N CYS A 81 2.92 4.50 -8.77
CA CYS A 81 1.74 4.60 -7.90
C CYS A 81 0.84 3.35 -8.02
N ALA A 82 0.55 2.89 -9.24
CA ALA A 82 -0.23 1.68 -9.44
C ALA A 82 0.49 0.44 -8.88
N CYS A 83 1.81 0.34 -9.05
CA CYS A 83 2.61 -0.74 -8.47
C CYS A 83 2.61 -0.74 -6.95
N GLY A 84 2.67 0.43 -6.31
CA GLY A 84 2.58 0.58 -4.85
C GLY A 84 1.28 -0.01 -4.31
N ILE A 85 0.14 0.44 -4.87
CA ILE A 85 -1.21 -0.02 -4.50
C ILE A 85 -1.39 -1.52 -4.80
N LEU A 86 -1.01 -1.99 -5.99
CA LEU A 86 -1.17 -3.41 -6.35
C LEU A 86 -0.30 -4.31 -5.47
N GLY A 87 0.93 -3.90 -5.18
CA GLY A 87 1.82 -4.61 -4.27
C GLY A 87 1.19 -4.74 -2.88
N GLU A 88 0.66 -3.64 -2.34
CA GLU A 88 -0.07 -3.63 -1.07
C GLU A 88 -1.25 -4.62 -1.08
N ILE A 89 -2.10 -4.58 -2.11
CA ILE A 89 -3.25 -5.48 -2.26
C ILE A 89 -2.82 -6.95 -2.26
N ILE A 90 -1.76 -7.29 -3.00
CA ILE A 90 -1.23 -8.66 -3.08
C ILE A 90 -0.75 -9.11 -1.70
N ILE A 91 0.06 -8.28 -1.03
CA ILE A 91 0.62 -8.57 0.30
C ILE A 91 -0.51 -8.83 1.32
N PHE A 92 -1.56 -8.00 1.31
CA PHE A 92 -2.71 -8.20 2.19
C PHE A 92 -3.55 -9.43 1.83
N ARG A 93 -3.73 -9.73 0.55
CA ARG A 93 -4.43 -10.95 0.10
C ARG A 93 -3.69 -12.22 0.52
N GLU A 94 -2.37 -12.26 0.35
CA GLU A 94 -1.53 -13.35 0.84
C GLU A 94 -1.59 -13.47 2.37
N ARG A 95 -1.65 -12.35 3.08
CA ARG A 95 -1.81 -12.38 4.53
C ARG A 95 -3.15 -12.97 4.95
N ILE A 96 -4.22 -12.65 4.22
CA ILE A 96 -5.56 -13.19 4.47
C ILE A 96 -5.63 -14.69 4.16
N SER A 97 -5.03 -15.15 3.06
CA SER A 97 -5.07 -16.58 2.69
C SER A 97 -4.26 -17.47 3.65
N THR A 98 -3.32 -16.86 4.38
CA THR A 98 -2.48 -17.55 5.36
C THR A 98 -2.99 -17.43 6.80
N LEU A 99 -4.09 -16.71 7.03
CA LEU A 99 -4.71 -16.48 8.36
C LEU A 99 -5.76 -17.53 8.69
#